data_AF-A0A3D2FEZ8-F1
#
_entry.id   AF-A0A3D2FEZ8-F1
#
_cell.length_a   1.000
_cell.length_b   1.000
_cell.length_c   1.000
_cell.angle_alpha   90.00
_cell.angle_beta   90.00
_cell.angle_gamma   90.00
#
_symmetry.space_group_name_H-M   'P 1'
#
loop_
_entity.id
_entity.type
_entity.pdbx_description
1 polymer ?
#
loop_
_entity_poly.entity_id
_entity_poly.type
_entity_poly.pdbx_seq_one_letter_code
_entity_poly.pdbx_strand_id
1 'polypeptide(L)' 'MTAHVEEKLLAKAVIREVIEAQPDDASYEEIMRELAFERMVGRGLADARAGRSVSHDEAVRRIRSWRIEMDAGGAGLA' A
#
# COMPACT_ATOMS: atom_id res chain seq x y z
N MET A 1 -26.05 21.59 7.21
CA MET A 1 -24.65 21.69 7.65
C MET A 1 -24.01 20.31 7.53
N THR A 2 -23.74 19.89 6.30
CA THR A 2 -23.04 18.63 6.01
C THR A 2 -21.71 19.05 5.44
N ALA A 3 -20.71 19.14 6.32
CA ALA A 3 -19.35 19.41 5.92
C ALA A 3 -18.94 18.33 4.91
N HIS A 4 -18.50 18.79 3.76
CA HIS A 4 -17.86 18.00 2.74
C HIS A 4 -16.75 17.17 3.41
N VAL A 5 -16.91 15.85 3.39
CA VAL A 5 -15.89 14.89 3.79
C VAL A 5 -14.80 14.93 2.72
N GLU A 6 -14.00 15.98 2.76
CA GLU A 6 -12.81 16.16 1.93
C GLU A 6 -11.66 16.58 2.84
N GLU A 7 -11.42 15.78 3.88
CA GLU A 7 -10.20 15.89 4.63
C GLU A 7 -9.20 14.91 4.02
N LYS A 8 -8.37 15.45 3.11
CA LYS A 8 -7.03 14.92 2.89
C LYS A 8 -6.34 14.94 4.25
N LEU A 9 -6.46 13.84 5.01
CA LEU A 9 -5.83 13.74 6.32
C LEU A 9 -4.39 14.22 6.18
N LEU A 10 -4.06 15.28 6.93
CA LEU A 10 -2.73 15.88 6.85
C LEU A 10 -1.72 14.78 7.12
N ALA A 11 -0.67 14.66 6.31
CA ALA A 11 0.30 13.57 6.45
C ALA A 11 0.83 13.45 7.90
N LYS A 12 0.98 14.58 8.59
CA LYS A 12 1.35 14.66 10.01
C LYS A 12 0.32 14.02 10.95
N ALA A 13 -0.98 14.17 10.68
CA ALA A 13 -2.06 13.58 11.48
C ALA A 13 -2.07 12.06 11.33
N VAL A 14 -2.01 11.56 10.09
CA VAL A 14 -1.92 10.11 9.81
C VAL A 14 -0.69 9.49 10.47
N ILE A 15 0.47 10.12 10.34
CA ILE A 15 1.71 9.63 10.97
C ILE A 15 1.55 9.56 12.50
N ARG A 16 0.92 10.58 13.10
CA ARG A 16 0.66 10.60 14.55
C ARG A 16 -0.26 9.46 14.95
N GLU A 17 -1.40 9.28 14.27
CA GLU A 17 -2.36 8.22 14.57
C GLU A 17 -1.72 6.83 14.48
N VAL A 18 -0.92 6.59 13.44
CA VAL A 18 -0.19 5.32 13.29
C VAL A 18 0.78 5.12 14.44
N ILE A 19 1.54 6.14 14.85
CA ILE A 19 2.48 6.02 15.97
C ILE A 19 1.74 5.81 17.30
N GLU A 20 0.66 6.55 17.56
CA GLU A 20 -0.12 6.47 18.81
C GLU A 20 -0.88 5.14 18.97
N ALA A 21 -1.14 4.42 17.86
CA ALA A 21 -1.78 3.11 17.88
C ALA A 21 -0.81 1.94 18.11
N GLN A 22 0.51 2.17 18.10
CA GLN A 22 1.51 1.11 18.24
C GLN A 22 1.73 0.72 19.70
N PRO A 23 2.11 -0.54 19.97
CA PRO A 23 2.64 -0.93 21.27
C PRO A 23 3.88 -0.13 21.69
N ASP A 24 4.10 0.03 23.00
CA ASP A 24 5.25 0.76 23.55
C ASP A 24 6.61 0.14 23.15
N ASP A 25 6.63 -1.15 22.82
CA ASP A 25 7.82 -1.91 22.40
C ASP A 25 7.97 -2.05 20.87
N ALA A 26 7.13 -1.36 20.10
CA ALA A 26 7.21 -1.38 18.64
C ALA A 26 8.58 -0.89 18.14
N SER A 27 9.18 -1.68 17.25
CA SER A 27 10.43 -1.32 16.61
C SER A 27 10.22 -0.29 15.51
N TYR A 28 11.30 0.44 15.18
CA TYR A 28 11.31 1.39 14.07
C TYR A 28 10.82 0.77 12.74
N GLU A 29 11.25 -0.46 12.44
CA GLU A 29 10.88 -1.16 11.21
C GLU A 29 9.39 -1.53 11.17
N GLU A 30 8.79 -1.87 12.31
CA GLU A 30 7.35 -2.15 12.41
C GLU A 30 6.53 -0.89 12.15
N ILE A 31 6.90 0.24 12.77
CA ILE A 31 6.25 1.53 12.54
C ILE A 31 6.36 1.93 11.06
N MET A 32 7.54 1.77 10.45
CA MET A 32 7.75 2.10 9.04
C MET A 32 6.94 1.20 8.10
N ARG A 33 6.80 -0.09 8.41
CA ARG A 33 5.92 -1.01 7.68
C ARG A 33 4.47 -0.55 7.72
N GLU A 34 3.97 -0.17 8.90
CA GLU A 34 2.59 0.26 9.06
C GLU A 34 2.31 1.54 8.27
N LEU A 35 3.21 2.53 8.35
CA LEU A 35 3.11 3.75 7.54
C LEU A 35 3.12 3.47 6.03
N ALA A 36 3.94 2.51 5.59
CA ALA A 36 3.96 2.10 4.19
C ALA A 36 2.64 1.41 3.80
N PHE A 37 2.10 0.56 4.66
CA PHE A 37 0.85 -0.16 4.46
C PHE A 37 -0.34 0.81 4.31
N GLU A 38 -0.49 1.76 5.23
CA GLU A 38 -1.52 2.82 5.16
C GLU A 38 -1.47 3.57 3.82
N ARG A 39 -0.26 3.95 3.40
CA ARG A 39 -0.06 4.63 2.12
C ARG A 39 -0.38 3.72 0.92
N MET A 40 -0.12 2.42 1.00
CA MET A 40 -0.45 1.46 -0.05
C MET A 40 -1.96 1.28 -0.19
N VAL A 41 -2.68 1.12 0.92
CA VAL A 41 -4.15 1.00 0.94
C VAL A 41 -4.79 2.26 0.40
N GLY A 42 -4.38 3.44 0.88
CA GLY A 42 -4.90 4.72 0.41
C GLY A 42 -4.75 4.92 -1.10
N ARG A 43 -3.58 4.55 -1.66
CA ARG A 43 -3.36 4.56 -3.12
C ARG A 43 -4.29 3.58 -3.84
N GLY A 44 -4.38 2.33 -3.38
CA GLY A 44 -5.23 1.31 -4.00
C GLY A 44 -6.70 1.71 -4.03
N LEU A 45 -7.21 2.31 -2.94
CA LEU A 45 -8.57 2.84 -2.88
C LEU A 45 -8.79 4.01 -3.85
N ALA A 46 -7.81 4.91 -3.97
CA ALA A 46 -7.86 6.01 -4.92
C ALA A 46 -7.84 5.51 -6.39
N ASP A 47 -7.02 4.49 -6.68
CA ASP A 47 -6.98 3.83 -7.99
C ASP A 47 -8.31 3.16 -8.32
N ALA A 48 -8.90 2.44 -7.37
CA ALA A 48 -10.21 1.81 -7.54
C ALA A 48 -11.31 2.83 -7.84
N ARG A 49 -11.38 3.93 -7.06
CA ARG A 49 -12.35 5.02 -7.29
C ARG A 49 -12.15 5.72 -8.64
N ALA A 50 -10.92 5.80 -9.13
CA ALA A 50 -10.59 6.39 -10.42
C ALA A 50 -10.70 5.41 -11.59
N GLY A 51 -11.21 4.18 -11.38
CA GLY A 51 -11.34 3.17 -12.42
C GLY A 51 -10.00 2.59 -12.91
N ARG A 52 -8.89 2.82 -12.19
CA ARG A 52 -7.57 2.26 -12.49
C ARG A 52 -7.40 0.83 -11.95
N SER A 53 -8.44 0.02 -12.06
CA SER A 53 -8.43 -1.41 -11.74
C SER A 53 -8.31 -2.25 -13.00
N VAL A 54 -7.76 -3.46 -12.87
CA VAL A 54 -7.73 -4.44 -13.97
C VAL A 54 -8.81 -5.49 -13.78
N SER A 55 -9.19 -6.17 -14.86
CA SER A 55 -10.06 -7.34 -14.78
C SER A 55 -9.38 -8.49 -14.02
N HIS A 56 -10.17 -9.43 -13.49
CA HIS A 56 -9.66 -10.63 -12.83
C HIS A 56 -8.70 -11.43 -13.74
N ASP A 57 -9.10 -11.67 -14.99
CA ASP A 57 -8.30 -12.43 -15.95
C ASP A 57 -6.96 -11.74 -16.24
N GLU A 58 -6.95 -10.41 -16.30
CA GLU A 58 -5.73 -9.65 -16.47
C GLU A 58 -4.84 -9.68 -15.22
N ALA A 59 -5.42 -9.58 -14.02
CA ALA A 59 -4.67 -9.73 -12.78
C ALA A 59 -3.98 -11.09 -12.71
N VAL A 60 -4.70 -12.18 -12.99
CA VAL A 60 -4.15 -13.55 -13.03
C VAL A 60 -3.02 -13.66 -14.06
N ARG A 61 -3.20 -13.07 -15.25
CA ARG A 61 -2.17 -13.08 -16.30
C ARG A 61 -0.88 -12.39 -15.84
N ARG A 62 -0.98 -11.22 -15.20
CA ARG A 62 0.17 -10.45 -14.67
C ARG A 62 0.88 -11.17 -13.52
N ILE A 63 0.14 -11.78 -12.60
CA ILE A 63 0.73 -12.56 -11.50
C ILE A 63 1.52 -13.76 -12.04
N ARG A 64 0.98 -14.43 -13.07
CA ARG A 64 1.66 -15.57 -13.71
C ARG A 64 2.95 -15.19 -14.43
N SER A 65 3.04 -13.98 -15.01
CA SER A 65 4.26 -13.54 -15.70
C SER A 65 5.43 -13.29 -14.74
N TRP A 66 5.17 -12.93 -13.49
CA TRP A 66 6.25 -12.76 -12.49
C TRP A 66 7.00 -14.06 -12.23
N ARG A 67 6.31 -15.21 -12.21
CA ARG A 67 6.97 -16.53 -12.09
C ARG A 67 7.90 -16.82 -13.26
N ILE A 68 7.48 -16.47 -14.49
CA ILE A 68 8.30 -16.68 -15.69
C ILE A 68 9.53 -15.78 -15.68
N GLU A 69 9.40 -14.54 -15.22
CA GLU A 69 10.52 -13.59 -15.09
C GLU A 69 11.49 -14.01 -13.98
N MET A 70 10.99 -14.49 -12.84
CA MET A 70 11.82 -15.02 -11.76
C MET A 70 12.56 -16.31 -12.16
N ASP A 71 11.94 -17.18 -12.96
CA ASP A 71 12.57 -18.38 -13.49
C ASP A 71 13.60 -18.06 -14.60
N ALA A 72 13.39 -16.98 -15.37
CA ALA A 72 14.31 -16.52 -16.41
C ALA A 72 15.49 -15.68 -15.87
N GLY A 73 15.40 -15.18 -14.63
CA GLY A 73 16.35 -14.25 -14.01
C GLY A 73 17.19 -14.85 -12.87
N GLY A 74 17.31 -16.18 -12.77
CA GLY A 74 18.08 -16.89 -11.74
C GLY A 74 19.61 -16.70 -11.76
N ALA A 75 20.13 -15.60 -12.32
CA ALA A 75 21.53 -15.22 -12.25
C ALA A 75 21.65 -13.70 -12.06
N GLY A 76 21.65 -13.24 -10.81
CA GLY A 76 21.99 -11.84 -10.56
C GLY A 76 21.58 -11.24 -9.23
N LEU A 77 21.72 -11.95 -8.10
CA LEU A 77 21.83 -11.31 -6.78
C LEU A 77 22.82 -12.10 -5.92
N ALA A 78 24.10 -11.81 -6.14
CA ALA A 78 25.19 -11.90 -5.16
C ALA A 78 25.86 -10.53 -5.11
#